data_AF-A0AAD3E418-F1
#
_entry.id   AF-A0AAD3E418-F1
#
_cell.length_a   1.000
_cell.length_b   1.000
_cell.length_c   1.000
_cell.angle_alpha   90.00
_cell.angle_beta   90.00
_cell.angle_gamma   90.00
#
_symmetry.space_group_name_H-M   'P 1'
#
loop_
_entity.id
_entity.type
_entity.pdbx_description
1 polymer ?
#
loop_
_entity_poly.entity_id
_entity_poly.type
_entity_poly.pdbx_seq_one_letter_code
_entity_poly.pdbx_strand_id
1 'polypeptide(L)'
;GSGDLFLVEECQLVLLACCSVLVPHEGRNFQQGALQELAQGTRSKVEAVGAAGYSSVLRLSWGLLAVSSQAALQDGVGWVREALKAGALTFLRQVFQHPHFKLDEQAHRHSVAATVHHVVATLLRTDAERTANSFFSQLLLRSESAIRPTGHAGHAVLSYVPFPPESPEARQDHLGSVLGLLADCFDAFPELYLSNLADQEAGQRPVKELLDRAINHPIMRSSPEVRVPFLQLMASLAGSERGAHLVLRQMEAMAQVPALEVLTLRKLFHTVLNYCLRFFATISEMQRQQQLQMQGGMGGALQGGSLSQYEALMNPHEADILVAFLKLLKRILQHGRPGEVSSFWSASSADLAPSLNGFPLHEPLFQLMCYPVQNNVKAALDEVLGALAAALPEGAPRLLERLLQCTVVRPQGAVLPTVPRLDIVQQLNEVEARREEYPETLALIRLLNALLG
;
A
#
# COMPACT_ATOMS: atom_id res chain seq x y z
N GLY A 1 -18.90 -26.83 1.50
CA GLY A 1 -17.85 -27.53 2.27
C GLY A 1 -16.71 -26.65 2.76
N SER A 2 -16.73 -25.32 2.54
CA SER A 2 -15.83 -24.34 3.17
C SER A 2 -16.56 -23.01 3.42
N GLY A 3 -17.87 -23.08 3.67
CA GLY A 3 -18.79 -21.94 3.59
C GLY A 3 -18.94 -21.11 4.87
N ASP A 4 -18.44 -21.58 6.03
CA ASP A 4 -18.77 -20.93 7.31
C ASP A 4 -18.05 -19.59 7.52
N LEU A 5 -16.84 -19.39 7.01
CA LEU A 5 -16.14 -18.10 7.15
C LEU A 5 -16.72 -17.02 6.22
N PHE A 6 -17.00 -17.39 4.97
CA PHE A 6 -17.58 -16.48 3.98
C PHE A 6 -19.02 -16.08 4.35
N LEU A 7 -19.85 -17.02 4.83
CA LEU A 7 -21.19 -16.70 5.31
C LEU A 7 -21.15 -15.77 6.54
N VAL A 8 -20.14 -15.93 7.39
CA VAL A 8 -19.89 -15.06 8.55
C VAL A 8 -19.47 -13.65 8.11
N GLU A 9 -18.56 -13.54 7.14
CA GLU A 9 -18.14 -12.26 6.55
C GLU A 9 -19.28 -11.56 5.80
N GLU A 10 -20.14 -12.31 5.09
CA GLU A 10 -21.36 -11.79 4.45
C GLU A 10 -22.42 -11.36 5.49
N CYS A 11 -22.60 -12.11 6.57
CA CYS A 11 -23.48 -11.72 7.68
C CYS A 11 -22.98 -10.44 8.36
N GLN A 12 -21.66 -10.25 8.46
CA GLN A 12 -21.04 -9.02 8.96
C GLN A 12 -21.21 -7.86 7.98
N LEU A 13 -21.18 -8.11 6.67
CA LEU A 13 -21.51 -7.14 5.61
C LEU A 13 -22.98 -6.70 5.65
N VAL A 14 -23.91 -7.64 5.85
CA VAL A 14 -25.33 -7.33 6.08
C VAL A 14 -25.50 -6.52 7.36
N LEU A 15 -24.77 -6.84 8.42
CA LEU A 15 -24.76 -6.06 9.65
C LEU A 15 -24.12 -4.66 9.48
N LEU A 16 -23.08 -4.53 8.66
CA LEU A 16 -22.48 -3.25 8.25
C LEU A 16 -23.43 -2.41 7.41
N ALA A 17 -24.14 -3.04 6.47
CA ALA A 17 -25.20 -2.42 5.67
C ALA A 17 -26.36 -1.98 6.56
N CYS A 18 -26.74 -2.80 7.54
CA CYS A 18 -27.72 -2.41 8.55
C CYS A 18 -27.21 -1.22 9.37
N CYS A 19 -25.98 -1.26 9.89
CA CYS A 19 -25.38 -0.20 10.69
C CYS A 19 -25.21 1.13 9.93
N SER A 20 -24.83 1.08 8.65
CA SER A 20 -24.69 2.28 7.79
C SER A 20 -26.03 2.92 7.45
N VAL A 21 -27.12 2.15 7.38
CA VAL A 21 -28.49 2.69 7.34
C VAL A 21 -28.87 3.42 8.65
N LEU A 22 -28.30 3.01 9.79
CA LEU A 22 -28.56 3.65 11.09
C LEU A 22 -27.75 4.92 11.32
N VAL A 23 -26.59 5.05 10.68
CA VAL A 23 -25.72 6.22 10.82
C VAL A 23 -26.20 7.34 9.89
N PRO A 24 -26.49 8.56 10.40
CA PRO A 24 -27.13 9.61 9.61
C PRO A 24 -26.34 9.93 8.33
N HIS A 25 -27.02 9.80 7.18
CA HIS A 25 -26.52 10.30 5.90
C HIS A 25 -26.68 11.83 5.83
N GLU A 26 -25.67 12.50 5.29
CA GLU A 26 -25.73 13.94 5.03
C GLU A 26 -26.85 14.28 4.03
N GLY A 27 -27.48 15.44 4.23
CA GLY A 27 -28.58 15.92 3.40
C GLY A 27 -29.97 15.35 3.74
N ARG A 28 -30.05 14.31 4.59
CA ARG A 28 -31.33 13.89 5.19
C ARG A 28 -31.45 14.47 6.58
N ASN A 29 -32.41 15.37 6.78
CA ASN A 29 -32.86 15.81 8.10
C ASN A 29 -33.52 14.63 8.83
N PHE A 30 -32.71 13.68 9.31
CA PHE A 30 -33.20 12.71 10.27
C PHE A 30 -33.55 13.46 11.54
N GLN A 31 -34.78 13.27 12.03
CA GLN A 31 -35.19 13.83 13.30
C GLN A 31 -34.26 13.27 14.38
N GLN A 32 -33.55 14.16 15.09
CA GLN A 32 -32.57 13.79 16.09
C GLN A 32 -33.16 12.84 17.16
N GLY A 33 -34.45 12.97 17.47
CA GLY A 33 -35.18 12.04 18.34
C GLY A 33 -35.24 10.60 17.81
N ALA A 34 -35.48 10.39 16.51
CA ALA A 34 -35.52 9.06 15.91
C ALA A 34 -34.13 8.37 15.96
N LEU A 35 -33.05 9.13 15.79
CA LEU A 35 -31.69 8.60 15.95
C LEU A 35 -31.38 8.22 17.40
N GLN A 36 -31.90 8.98 18.36
CA GLN A 36 -31.74 8.68 19.79
C GLN A 36 -32.50 7.41 20.20
N GLU A 37 -33.75 7.29 19.76
CA GLU A 37 -34.57 6.09 19.99
C GLU A 37 -33.92 4.85 19.37
N LEU A 38 -33.37 4.99 18.16
CA LEU A 38 -32.66 3.92 17.46
C LEU A 38 -31.39 3.49 18.22
N ALA A 39 -30.58 4.43 18.67
CA ALA A 39 -29.38 4.14 19.46
C ALA A 39 -29.72 3.40 20.76
N GLN A 40 -30.75 3.85 21.47
CA GLN A 40 -31.21 3.22 22.70
C GLN A 40 -31.80 1.83 22.47
N GLY A 41 -32.65 1.66 21.44
CA GLY A 41 -33.31 0.40 21.12
C GLY A 41 -32.39 -0.69 20.54
N THR A 42 -31.20 -0.33 20.08
CA THR A 42 -30.23 -1.28 19.48
C THR A 42 -29.09 -1.69 20.40
N ARG A 43 -28.84 -0.97 21.51
CA ARG A 43 -27.72 -1.22 22.42
C ARG A 43 -27.65 -2.68 22.91
N SER A 44 -28.74 -3.17 23.49
CA SER A 44 -28.81 -4.52 24.08
C SER A 44 -28.62 -5.63 23.03
N LYS A 45 -29.03 -5.37 21.78
CA LYS A 45 -28.83 -6.29 20.65
C LYS A 45 -27.36 -6.37 20.25
N VAL A 46 -26.67 -5.23 20.22
CA VAL A 46 -25.23 -5.16 19.92
C VAL A 46 -24.42 -5.86 21.01
N GLU A 47 -24.78 -5.69 22.28
CA GLU A 47 -24.15 -6.39 23.40
C GLU A 47 -24.33 -7.92 23.30
N ALA A 48 -25.54 -8.38 22.95
CA ALA A 48 -25.83 -9.81 22.77
C ALA A 48 -25.04 -10.43 21.60
N VAL A 49 -24.95 -9.75 20.46
CA VAL A 49 -24.17 -10.22 19.30
C VAL A 49 -22.67 -10.14 19.57
N GLY A 50 -22.22 -9.16 20.36
CA GLY A 50 -20.82 -9.00 20.74
C GLY A 50 -20.23 -10.18 21.51
N ALA A 51 -21.05 -10.95 22.22
CA ALA A 51 -20.61 -12.17 22.91
C ALA A 51 -20.23 -13.32 21.94
N ALA A 52 -20.63 -13.24 20.66
CA ALA A 52 -20.44 -14.30 19.66
C ALA A 52 -19.18 -14.11 18.76
N GLY A 53 -18.29 -13.15 19.08
CA GLY A 53 -17.04 -12.92 18.33
C GLY A 53 -17.11 -11.80 17.26
N TYR A 54 -18.31 -11.28 16.96
CA TYR A 54 -18.54 -10.24 15.93
C TYR A 54 -18.47 -8.80 16.46
N SER A 55 -17.75 -8.59 17.57
CA SER A 55 -18.01 -7.46 18.46
C SER A 55 -17.44 -6.12 18.00
N SER A 56 -16.27 -6.06 17.36
CA SER A 56 -15.54 -4.79 17.20
C SER A 56 -16.19 -3.85 16.20
N VAL A 57 -16.55 -4.32 14.99
CA VAL A 57 -17.21 -3.49 13.96
C VAL A 57 -18.62 -3.05 14.37
N LEU A 58 -19.36 -3.92 15.05
CA LEU A 58 -20.68 -3.59 15.58
C LEU A 58 -20.60 -2.55 16.70
N ARG A 59 -19.63 -2.70 17.61
CA ARG A 59 -19.36 -1.70 18.66
C ARG A 59 -18.91 -0.37 18.07
N LEU A 60 -18.07 -0.39 17.02
CA LEU A 60 -17.69 0.81 16.28
C LEU A 60 -18.93 1.51 15.75
N SER A 61 -19.76 0.78 15.02
CA SER A 61 -20.94 1.33 14.34
C SER A 61 -21.98 1.89 15.31
N TRP A 62 -22.30 1.13 16.38
CA TRP A 62 -23.19 1.62 17.43
C TRP A 62 -22.58 2.80 18.18
N GLY A 63 -21.28 2.75 18.48
CA GLY A 63 -20.58 3.83 19.16
C GLY A 63 -20.65 5.13 18.36
N LEU A 64 -20.42 5.06 17.04
CA LEU A 64 -20.58 6.20 16.13
C LEU A 64 -22.01 6.72 16.10
N LEU A 65 -23.02 5.84 16.08
CA LEU A 65 -24.43 6.21 16.17
C LEU A 65 -24.74 6.93 17.50
N ALA A 66 -24.27 6.41 18.63
CA ALA A 66 -24.49 6.96 19.95
C ALA A 66 -23.81 8.34 20.12
N VAL A 67 -22.61 8.52 19.57
CA VAL A 67 -21.90 9.81 19.54
C VAL A 67 -22.61 10.80 18.63
N SER A 68 -22.99 10.39 17.42
CA SER A 68 -23.65 11.25 16.43
C SER A 68 -25.04 11.71 16.89
N SER A 69 -25.83 10.81 17.49
CA SER A 69 -27.18 11.10 18.02
C SER A 69 -27.17 11.80 19.38
N GLN A 70 -26.01 11.80 20.06
CA GLN A 70 -25.84 12.23 21.45
C GLN A 70 -26.68 11.41 22.46
N ALA A 71 -27.22 10.25 22.06
CA ALA A 71 -28.04 9.42 22.94
C ALA A 71 -27.27 8.87 24.15
N ALA A 72 -26.00 8.52 23.95
CA ALA A 72 -25.12 7.98 24.97
C ALA A 72 -23.66 8.33 24.64
N LEU A 73 -23.33 9.63 24.66
CA LEU A 73 -22.04 10.14 24.18
C LEU A 73 -20.83 9.42 24.82
N GLN A 74 -20.79 9.29 26.15
CA GLN A 74 -19.64 8.71 26.86
C GLN A 74 -19.48 7.21 26.56
N ASP A 75 -20.58 6.45 26.61
CA ASP A 75 -20.57 5.02 26.27
C ASP A 75 -20.17 4.81 24.80
N GLY A 76 -20.70 5.65 23.91
CA GLY A 76 -20.37 5.63 22.49
C GLY A 76 -18.89 5.89 22.22
N VAL A 77 -18.31 6.92 22.86
CA VAL A 77 -16.85 7.18 22.79
C VAL A 77 -16.06 5.98 23.31
N GLY A 78 -16.47 5.40 24.44
CA GLY A 78 -15.85 4.19 24.99
C GLY A 78 -15.83 3.03 24.00
N TRP A 79 -16.97 2.73 23.39
CA TRP A 79 -17.11 1.62 22.44
C TRP A 79 -16.35 1.85 21.14
N VAL A 80 -16.31 3.09 20.62
CA VAL A 80 -15.46 3.41 19.46
C VAL A 80 -14.00 3.16 19.80
N ARG A 81 -13.50 3.63 20.95
CA ARG A 81 -12.10 3.42 21.36
C ARG A 81 -11.76 1.95 21.54
N GLU A 82 -12.64 1.17 22.16
CA GLU A 82 -12.49 -0.28 22.32
C GLU A 82 -12.49 -1.01 20.98
N ALA A 83 -13.38 -0.62 20.07
CA ALA A 83 -13.44 -1.20 18.73
C ALA A 83 -12.16 -0.94 17.93
N LEU A 84 -11.61 0.28 18.00
CA LEU A 84 -10.31 0.60 17.38
C LEU A 84 -9.17 -0.19 18.02
N LYS A 85 -9.19 -0.40 19.35
CA LYS A 85 -8.20 -1.28 20.01
C LYS A 85 -8.34 -2.75 19.59
N ALA A 86 -9.55 -3.16 19.21
CA ALA A 86 -9.82 -4.51 18.74
C ALA A 86 -9.59 -4.71 17.24
N GLY A 87 -9.16 -3.68 16.50
CA GLY A 87 -8.83 -3.80 15.08
C GLY A 87 -10.05 -3.78 14.15
N ALA A 88 -11.12 -3.07 14.50
CA ALA A 88 -12.34 -3.00 13.71
C ALA A 88 -12.11 -2.55 12.25
N LEU A 89 -11.26 -1.55 12.02
CA LEU A 89 -10.98 -1.05 10.66
C LEU A 89 -10.14 -2.04 9.86
N THR A 90 -9.17 -2.67 10.52
CA THR A 90 -8.34 -3.72 9.92
C THR A 90 -9.20 -4.92 9.52
N PHE A 91 -10.19 -5.28 10.33
CA PHE A 91 -11.19 -6.29 9.99
C PHE A 91 -12.02 -5.90 8.75
N LEU A 92 -12.54 -4.66 8.69
CA LEU A 92 -13.27 -4.17 7.51
C LEU A 92 -12.43 -4.24 6.23
N ARG A 93 -11.13 -4.05 6.36
CA ARG A 93 -10.19 -4.14 5.26
C ARG A 93 -10.07 -5.55 4.69
N GLN A 94 -10.18 -6.58 5.53
CA GLN A 94 -10.09 -7.98 5.10
C GLN A 94 -11.21 -8.36 4.13
N VAL A 95 -12.39 -7.73 4.25
CA VAL A 95 -13.51 -7.91 3.33
C VAL A 95 -13.11 -7.61 1.89
N PHE A 96 -12.40 -6.50 1.64
CA PHE A 96 -11.93 -6.12 0.30
C PHE A 96 -10.84 -7.04 -0.23
N GLN A 97 -10.10 -7.70 0.66
CA GLN A 97 -9.01 -8.59 0.31
C GLN A 97 -9.49 -10.01 0.00
N HIS A 98 -10.72 -10.36 0.40
CA HIS A 98 -11.29 -11.68 0.21
C HIS A 98 -11.42 -12.02 -1.29
N PRO A 99 -10.98 -13.22 -1.74
CA PRO A 99 -11.03 -13.60 -3.15
C PRO A 99 -12.43 -13.53 -3.76
N HIS A 100 -13.46 -13.95 -3.01
CA HIS A 100 -14.86 -13.89 -3.48
C HIS A 100 -15.34 -12.46 -3.73
N PHE A 101 -14.99 -11.50 -2.86
CA PHE A 101 -15.36 -10.11 -3.06
C PHE A 101 -14.81 -9.53 -4.37
N LYS A 102 -13.63 -9.98 -4.81
CA LYS A 102 -13.05 -9.56 -6.09
C LYS A 102 -13.77 -10.14 -7.31
N LEU A 103 -14.46 -11.25 -7.13
CA LEU A 103 -15.24 -11.93 -8.18
C LEU A 103 -16.70 -11.46 -8.22
N ASP A 104 -17.15 -10.71 -7.21
CA ASP A 104 -18.53 -10.22 -7.12
C ASP A 104 -18.88 -9.16 -8.16
N GLU A 105 -20.19 -9.03 -8.39
CA GLU A 105 -20.76 -8.01 -9.25
C GLU A 105 -20.33 -6.60 -8.82
N GLN A 106 -20.13 -5.74 -9.82
CA GLN A 106 -19.70 -4.36 -9.59
C GLN A 106 -20.65 -3.59 -8.66
N ALA A 107 -21.97 -3.80 -8.79
CA ALA A 107 -22.97 -3.17 -7.92
C ALA A 107 -22.80 -3.56 -6.45
N HIS A 108 -22.50 -4.84 -6.16
CA HIS A 108 -22.22 -5.30 -4.81
C HIS A 108 -20.97 -4.63 -4.26
N ARG A 109 -19.86 -4.65 -5.02
CA ARG A 109 -18.59 -4.02 -4.63
C ARG A 109 -18.74 -2.52 -4.34
N HIS A 110 -19.49 -1.79 -5.17
CA HIS A 110 -19.78 -0.38 -4.95
C HIS A 110 -20.61 -0.14 -3.68
N SER A 111 -21.62 -0.97 -3.42
CA SER A 111 -22.46 -0.87 -2.22
C SER A 111 -21.65 -1.09 -0.93
N VAL A 112 -20.75 -2.07 -0.94
CA VAL A 112 -19.84 -2.35 0.18
C VAL A 112 -18.87 -1.19 0.39
N ALA A 113 -18.22 -0.72 -0.68
CA ALA A 113 -17.31 0.42 -0.63
C ALA A 113 -17.99 1.68 -0.08
N ALA A 114 -19.19 2.00 -0.55
CA ALA A 114 -19.97 3.14 -0.08
C ALA A 114 -20.34 3.03 1.41
N THR A 115 -20.74 1.83 1.84
CA THR A 115 -21.08 1.51 3.24
C THR A 115 -19.89 1.72 4.16
N VAL A 116 -18.74 1.14 3.81
CA VAL A 116 -17.51 1.23 4.61
C VAL A 116 -16.99 2.67 4.62
N HIS A 117 -17.00 3.34 3.46
CA HIS A 117 -16.63 4.75 3.37
C HIS A 117 -17.49 5.63 4.27
N HIS A 118 -18.80 5.39 4.34
CA HIS A 118 -19.71 6.14 5.23
C HIS A 118 -19.36 5.94 6.71
N VAL A 119 -18.99 4.73 7.13
CA VAL A 119 -18.51 4.47 8.50
C VAL A 119 -17.24 5.26 8.79
N VAL A 120 -16.27 5.26 7.86
CA VAL A 120 -15.01 6.02 8.01
C VAL A 120 -15.26 7.54 8.03
N ALA A 121 -16.07 8.06 7.11
CA ALA A 121 -16.42 9.48 7.07
C ALA A 121 -17.12 9.93 8.36
N THR A 122 -18.02 9.09 8.89
CA THR A 122 -18.68 9.35 10.18
C THR A 122 -17.70 9.32 11.33
N LEU A 123 -16.76 8.37 11.38
CA LEU A 123 -15.69 8.32 12.36
C LEU A 123 -14.89 9.63 12.36
N LEU A 124 -14.46 10.09 11.19
CA LEU A 124 -13.66 11.31 11.06
C LEU A 124 -14.45 12.57 11.43
N ARG A 125 -15.72 12.66 11.03
CA ARG A 125 -16.59 13.79 11.33
C ARG A 125 -16.92 13.87 12.82
N THR A 126 -17.36 12.77 13.41
CA THR A 126 -17.64 12.71 14.85
C THR A 126 -16.39 13.02 15.67
N ASP A 127 -15.21 12.61 15.19
CA ASP A 127 -13.97 12.93 15.86
C ASP A 127 -13.66 14.44 15.89
N ALA A 128 -13.83 15.09 14.74
CA ALA A 128 -13.63 16.53 14.60
C ALA A 128 -14.67 17.35 15.38
N GLU A 129 -15.95 16.96 15.33
CA GLU A 129 -17.05 17.76 15.87
C GLU A 129 -17.34 17.51 17.35
N ARG A 130 -17.15 16.28 17.83
CA ARG A 130 -17.72 15.82 19.12
C ARG A 130 -16.68 15.33 20.12
N THR A 131 -15.54 14.82 19.65
CA THR A 131 -14.53 14.20 20.54
C THR A 131 -13.17 14.88 20.49
N ALA A 132 -13.09 16.08 19.91
CA ALA A 132 -11.89 16.92 19.88
C ALA A 132 -10.64 16.17 19.39
N ASN A 133 -10.77 15.38 18.32
CA ASN A 133 -9.71 14.58 17.71
C ASN A 133 -9.15 13.46 18.62
N SER A 134 -9.93 12.98 19.58
CA SER A 134 -9.53 11.88 20.45
C SER A 134 -9.28 10.57 19.69
N PHE A 135 -10.07 10.25 18.67
CA PHE A 135 -9.91 8.99 17.94
C PHE A 135 -8.66 9.04 17.06
N PHE A 136 -8.46 10.16 16.35
CA PHE A 136 -7.23 10.42 15.59
C PHE A 136 -5.99 10.35 16.48
N SER A 137 -6.03 10.97 17.66
CA SER A 137 -4.91 10.93 18.62
C SER A 137 -4.60 9.50 19.09
N GLN A 138 -5.60 8.65 19.30
CA GLN A 138 -5.40 7.24 19.64
C GLN A 138 -4.74 6.46 18.49
N LEU A 139 -5.25 6.63 17.26
CA LEU A 139 -4.69 5.98 16.07
C LEU A 139 -3.24 6.39 15.82
N LEU A 140 -2.95 7.68 16.06
CA LEU A 140 -1.62 8.24 15.93
C LEU A 140 -0.67 7.70 17.00
N LEU A 141 -1.10 7.70 18.26
CA LEU A 141 -0.32 7.19 19.39
C LEU A 141 0.12 5.73 19.17
N ARG A 142 -0.76 4.89 18.59
CA ARG A 142 -0.41 3.51 18.27
C ARG A 142 0.68 3.44 17.20
N SER A 143 0.62 4.25 16.14
CA SER A 143 1.70 4.31 15.15
C SER A 143 3.00 4.89 15.70
N GLU A 144 2.93 5.91 16.55
CA GLU A 144 4.12 6.51 17.18
C GLU A 144 4.81 5.55 18.14
N SER A 145 4.07 4.73 18.87
CA SER A 145 4.64 3.74 19.80
C SER A 145 5.38 2.58 19.11
N ALA A 146 5.18 2.41 17.79
CA ALA A 146 6.00 1.52 16.97
C ALA A 146 7.37 2.13 16.61
N ILE A 147 7.58 3.43 16.81
CA ILE A 147 8.86 4.11 16.57
C ILE A 147 9.69 4.07 17.84
N ARG A 148 10.84 3.38 17.80
CA ARG A 148 11.70 3.17 18.96
C ARG A 148 13.12 3.66 18.69
N PRO A 149 13.83 4.21 19.70
CA PRO A 149 15.24 4.50 19.57
C PRO A 149 16.02 3.19 19.39
N THR A 150 16.73 3.07 18.28
CA THR A 150 17.66 1.99 18.00
C THR A 150 19.08 2.55 17.97
N GLY A 151 19.97 1.97 18.78
CA GLY A 151 21.37 2.36 18.86
C GLY A 151 22.03 1.88 20.17
N HIS A 152 23.32 1.57 20.11
CA HIS A 152 24.15 1.39 21.30
C HIS A 152 24.88 2.71 21.60
N ALA A 153 24.96 3.08 22.88
CA ALA A 153 25.65 4.22 23.48
C ALA A 153 26.24 5.29 22.51
N GLY A 154 25.52 6.41 22.32
CA GLY A 154 26.06 7.65 21.74
C GLY A 154 25.26 8.24 20.57
N HIS A 155 24.58 7.40 19.77
CA HIS A 155 23.75 7.86 18.64
C HIS A 155 22.46 7.05 18.57
N ALA A 156 21.41 7.48 19.27
CA ALA A 156 20.09 6.88 19.16
C ALA A 156 19.42 7.35 17.85
N VAL A 157 19.19 6.42 16.92
CA VAL A 157 18.41 6.66 15.69
C VAL A 157 17.02 6.09 15.90
N LEU A 158 15.97 6.91 15.77
CA LEU A 158 14.59 6.43 15.82
C LEU A 158 14.32 5.56 14.59
N SER A 159 13.86 4.33 14.80
CA SER A 159 13.46 3.42 13.73
C SER A 159 12.14 2.74 14.04
N TYR A 160 11.47 2.26 13.00
CA TYR A 160 10.24 1.50 13.13
C TYR A 160 10.56 0.07 13.59
N VAL A 161 9.89 -0.36 14.66
CA VAL A 161 9.96 -1.72 15.19
C VAL A 161 8.54 -2.28 15.23
N PRO A 162 8.19 -3.23 14.36
CA PRO A 162 6.86 -3.80 14.32
C PRO A 162 6.53 -4.50 15.64
N PHE A 163 5.26 -4.45 16.03
CA PHE A 163 4.76 -5.19 17.17
C PHE A 163 4.76 -6.70 16.89
N PRO A 164 5.14 -7.55 17.85
CA PRO A 164 5.02 -9.00 17.69
C PRO A 164 3.57 -9.39 17.40
N PRO A 165 3.30 -10.36 16.51
CA PRO A 165 1.93 -10.71 16.09
C PRO A 165 1.04 -11.20 17.25
N GLU A 166 1.64 -11.73 18.30
CA GLU A 166 0.94 -12.17 19.51
C GLU A 166 0.54 -11.03 20.45
N SER A 167 1.15 -9.85 20.29
CA SER A 167 0.88 -8.69 21.14
C SER A 167 -0.50 -8.08 20.82
N PRO A 168 -1.24 -7.59 21.83
CA PRO A 168 -2.52 -6.93 21.60
C PRO A 168 -2.37 -5.69 20.72
N GLU A 169 -1.25 -4.97 20.81
CA GLU A 169 -0.92 -3.79 19.99
C GLU A 169 -0.80 -4.08 18.50
N ALA A 170 -0.43 -5.31 18.12
CA ALA A 170 -0.38 -5.72 16.72
C ALA A 170 -1.76 -5.73 16.06
N ARG A 171 -2.84 -5.94 16.84
CA ARG A 171 -4.23 -5.96 16.35
C ARG A 171 -4.93 -4.61 16.39
N GLN A 172 -4.37 -3.64 17.10
CA GLN A 172 -4.97 -2.31 17.24
C GLN A 172 -4.94 -1.56 15.91
N ASP A 173 -6.05 -0.90 15.59
CA ASP A 173 -6.10 0.01 14.45
C ASP A 173 -5.15 1.19 14.66
N HIS A 174 -4.60 1.66 13.55
CA HIS A 174 -3.69 2.80 13.49
C HIS A 174 -4.05 3.72 12.32
N LEU A 175 -3.31 4.82 12.19
CA LEU A 175 -3.51 5.76 11.08
C LEU A 175 -3.43 5.04 9.70
N GLY A 176 -2.52 4.07 9.58
CA GLY A 176 -2.40 3.24 8.38
C GLY A 176 -3.62 2.35 8.10
N SER A 177 -4.33 1.87 9.13
CA SER A 177 -5.57 1.11 8.96
C SER A 177 -6.65 1.97 8.29
N VAL A 178 -6.80 3.24 8.70
CA VAL A 178 -7.76 4.18 8.08
C VAL A 178 -7.39 4.45 6.63
N LEU A 179 -6.13 4.80 6.37
CA LEU A 179 -5.65 5.12 5.02
C LEU A 179 -5.78 3.90 4.07
N GLY A 180 -5.47 2.71 4.56
CA GLY A 180 -5.59 1.48 3.80
C GLY A 180 -7.03 1.12 3.48
N LEU A 181 -7.93 1.30 4.45
CA LEU A 181 -9.36 1.07 4.25
C LEU A 181 -9.96 2.04 3.23
N LEU A 182 -9.56 3.32 3.26
CA LEU A 182 -9.93 4.31 2.25
C LEU A 182 -9.39 3.94 0.87
N ALA A 183 -8.15 3.44 0.79
CA ALA A 183 -7.55 2.98 -0.46
C ALA A 183 -8.37 1.84 -1.08
N ASP A 184 -8.78 0.86 -0.27
CA ASP A 184 -9.58 -0.27 -0.73
C ASP A 184 -11.01 0.17 -1.15
N CYS A 185 -11.61 1.14 -0.43
CA CYS A 185 -12.89 1.74 -0.82
C CYS A 185 -12.81 2.46 -2.18
N PHE A 186 -11.78 3.27 -2.38
CA PHE A 186 -11.63 4.05 -3.61
C PHE A 186 -11.16 3.21 -4.80
N ASP A 187 -10.44 2.11 -4.56
CA ASP A 187 -10.14 1.16 -5.63
C ASP A 187 -11.41 0.43 -6.10
N ALA A 188 -12.31 0.08 -5.17
CA ALA A 188 -13.58 -0.55 -5.48
C ALA A 188 -14.61 0.42 -6.09
N PHE A 189 -14.67 1.67 -5.62
CA PHE A 189 -15.61 2.67 -6.12
C PHE A 189 -14.98 4.09 -6.12
N PRO A 190 -14.22 4.45 -7.19
CA PRO A 190 -13.46 5.70 -7.24
C PRO A 190 -14.30 6.98 -7.16
N GLU A 191 -15.57 6.93 -7.58
CA GLU A 191 -16.47 8.08 -7.58
C GLU A 191 -16.79 8.61 -6.18
N LEU A 192 -16.57 7.80 -5.13
CA LEU A 192 -16.73 8.24 -3.74
C LEU A 192 -15.87 9.47 -3.39
N TYR A 193 -14.71 9.62 -4.03
CA TYR A 193 -13.81 10.76 -3.83
C TYR A 193 -13.70 11.67 -5.05
N LEU A 194 -13.86 11.12 -6.26
CA LEU A 194 -13.61 11.86 -7.51
C LEU A 194 -14.84 12.56 -8.10
N SER A 195 -16.05 12.33 -7.58
CA SER A 195 -17.25 12.96 -8.15
C SER A 195 -17.31 14.47 -7.86
N ASN A 196 -17.91 15.22 -8.80
CA ASN A 196 -18.08 16.68 -8.78
C ASN A 196 -19.37 17.15 -8.09
N LEU A 197 -20.11 16.26 -7.44
CA LEU A 197 -21.42 16.61 -6.92
C LEU A 197 -21.27 17.54 -5.71
N ALA A 198 -21.85 18.74 -5.81
CA ALA A 198 -21.83 19.76 -4.74
C ALA A 198 -22.36 19.23 -3.39
N ASP A 199 -23.20 18.19 -3.40
CA ASP A 199 -23.70 17.51 -2.20
C ASP A 199 -22.67 16.57 -1.54
N GLN A 200 -21.53 16.27 -2.18
CA GLN A 200 -20.47 15.41 -1.64
C GLN A 200 -19.35 16.17 -0.90
N GLU A 201 -19.34 17.51 -0.89
CA GLU A 201 -18.35 18.29 -0.14
C GLU A 201 -18.31 17.89 1.34
N ALA A 202 -19.46 17.53 1.90
CA ALA A 202 -19.59 17.17 3.31
C ALA A 202 -19.06 15.75 3.65
N GLY A 203 -19.07 14.84 2.67
CA GLY A 203 -18.49 13.49 2.79
C GLY A 203 -17.00 13.43 2.44
N GLN A 204 -16.56 14.27 1.50
CA GLN A 204 -15.16 14.38 1.09
C GLN A 204 -14.33 15.21 2.07
N ARG A 205 -14.92 16.21 2.73
CA ARG A 205 -14.22 17.12 3.65
C ARG A 205 -13.55 16.39 4.83
N PRO A 206 -14.19 15.46 5.56
CA PRO A 206 -13.53 14.74 6.65
C PRO A 206 -12.31 13.93 6.16
N VAL A 207 -12.41 13.33 4.97
CA VAL A 207 -11.31 12.58 4.35
C VAL A 207 -10.17 13.52 3.96
N LYS A 208 -10.49 14.66 3.31
CA LYS A 208 -9.50 15.68 2.93
C LYS A 208 -8.77 16.24 4.16
N GLU A 209 -9.51 16.60 5.21
CA GLU A 209 -8.94 17.10 6.48
C GLU A 209 -8.08 16.04 7.18
N LEU A 210 -8.42 14.75 7.07
CA LEU A 210 -7.56 13.67 7.54
C LEU A 210 -6.25 13.63 6.74
N LEU A 211 -6.31 13.69 5.41
CA LEU A 211 -5.13 13.63 4.55
C LEU A 211 -4.19 14.81 4.78
N ASP A 212 -4.73 16.02 4.88
CA ASP A 212 -3.95 17.22 5.18
C ASP A 212 -3.25 17.09 6.54
N ARG A 213 -3.92 16.54 7.55
CA ARG A 213 -3.31 16.27 8.87
C ARG A 213 -2.24 15.17 8.80
N ALA A 214 -2.54 14.06 8.12
CA ALA A 214 -1.66 12.90 8.05
C ALA A 214 -0.36 13.19 7.28
N ILE A 215 -0.46 13.89 6.14
CA ILE A 215 0.71 14.24 5.29
C ILE A 215 1.68 15.13 6.05
N ASN A 216 1.17 16.10 6.81
CA ASN A 216 2.00 17.03 7.58
C ASN A 216 2.58 16.43 8.86
N HIS A 217 2.12 15.24 9.27
CA HIS A 217 2.58 14.60 10.50
C HIS A 217 3.93 13.85 10.29
N PRO A 218 4.92 13.98 11.21
CA PRO A 218 6.21 13.29 11.10
C PRO A 218 6.12 11.77 10.95
N ILE A 219 5.04 11.15 11.47
CA ILE A 219 4.80 9.70 11.40
C ILE A 219 4.82 9.16 9.97
N MET A 220 4.40 9.98 8.99
CA MET A 220 4.40 9.63 7.57
C MET A 220 5.81 9.32 7.04
N ARG A 221 6.84 9.93 7.66
CA ARG A 221 8.25 9.74 7.34
C ARG A 221 8.95 8.68 8.19
N SER A 222 8.45 8.35 9.36
CA SER A 222 9.11 7.38 10.25
C SER A 222 8.47 5.99 10.20
N SER A 223 7.20 5.89 9.80
CA SER A 223 6.41 4.66 9.93
C SER A 223 5.98 4.06 8.58
N PRO A 224 6.58 2.94 8.15
CA PRO A 224 6.18 2.21 6.94
C PRO A 224 4.71 1.79 6.94
N GLU A 225 4.16 1.39 8.11
CA GLU A 225 2.75 1.00 8.26
C GLU A 225 1.75 2.13 7.98
N VAL A 226 2.19 3.40 7.98
CA VAL A 226 1.37 4.55 7.58
C VAL A 226 1.67 4.94 6.12
N ARG A 227 2.96 4.96 5.76
CA ARG A 227 3.39 5.36 4.42
C ARG A 227 2.88 4.43 3.32
N VAL A 228 2.95 3.12 3.54
CA VAL A 228 2.53 2.12 2.55
C VAL A 228 1.04 2.29 2.22
N PRO A 229 0.12 2.33 3.21
CA PRO A 229 -1.28 2.64 2.96
C PRO A 229 -1.54 3.99 2.30
N PHE A 230 -0.76 5.04 2.64
CA PHE A 230 -0.87 6.33 1.97
C PHE A 230 -0.54 6.23 0.47
N LEU A 231 0.54 5.54 0.11
CA LEU A 231 0.91 5.32 -1.30
C LEU A 231 -0.13 4.46 -2.03
N GLN A 232 -0.70 3.46 -1.36
CA GLN A 232 -1.82 2.66 -1.87
C GLN A 232 -3.07 3.52 -2.12
N LEU A 233 -3.37 4.45 -1.22
CA LEU A 233 -4.45 5.42 -1.40
C LEU A 233 -4.22 6.28 -2.63
N MET A 234 -3.02 6.85 -2.80
CA MET A 234 -2.70 7.62 -4.01
C MET A 234 -2.81 6.76 -5.28
N ALA A 235 -2.43 5.49 -5.24
CA ALA A 235 -2.57 4.57 -6.36
C ALA A 235 -4.04 4.28 -6.69
N SER A 236 -4.89 4.09 -5.68
CA SER A 236 -6.34 3.87 -5.85
C SER A 236 -7.03 5.09 -6.49
N LEU A 237 -6.65 6.29 -6.05
CA LEU A 237 -7.14 7.55 -6.62
C LEU A 237 -6.68 7.74 -8.07
N ALA A 238 -5.52 7.21 -8.44
CA ALA A 238 -5.01 7.22 -9.82
C ALA A 238 -5.68 6.16 -10.74
N GLY A 239 -6.83 5.60 -10.38
CA GLY A 239 -7.58 4.62 -11.18
C GLY A 239 -8.35 5.18 -12.38
N SER A 240 -8.25 6.48 -12.67
CA SER A 240 -8.88 7.14 -13.81
C SER A 240 -8.00 8.28 -14.33
N GLU A 241 -8.25 8.79 -15.54
CA GLU A 241 -7.48 9.90 -16.12
C GLU A 241 -7.49 11.15 -15.21
N ARG A 242 -8.68 11.53 -14.74
CA ARG A 242 -8.84 12.63 -13.79
C ARG A 242 -8.07 12.37 -12.49
N GLY A 243 -8.19 11.17 -11.97
CA GLY A 243 -7.53 10.75 -10.73
C GLY A 243 -6.01 10.82 -10.85
N ALA A 244 -5.45 10.27 -11.93
CA ALA A 244 -4.03 10.30 -12.23
C ALA A 244 -3.51 11.74 -12.37
N HIS A 245 -4.25 12.62 -13.05
CA HIS A 245 -3.94 14.05 -13.13
C HIS A 245 -3.84 14.71 -11.74
N LEU A 246 -4.84 14.50 -10.87
CA LEU A 246 -4.84 15.07 -9.51
C LEU A 246 -3.68 14.54 -8.67
N VAL A 247 -3.41 13.23 -8.78
CA VAL A 247 -2.31 12.58 -8.07
C VAL A 247 -0.96 13.11 -8.53
N LEU A 248 -0.73 13.27 -9.84
CA LEU A 248 0.50 13.87 -10.38
C LEU A 248 0.71 15.28 -9.85
N ARG A 249 -0.31 16.14 -9.89
CA ARG A 249 -0.22 17.51 -9.34
C ARG A 249 0.06 17.52 -7.84
N GLN A 250 -0.56 16.62 -7.08
CA GLN A 250 -0.27 16.49 -5.65
C GLN A 250 1.17 16.05 -5.40
N MET A 251 1.69 15.12 -6.21
CA MET A 251 3.09 14.65 -6.12
C MET A 251 4.08 15.76 -6.45
N GLU A 252 3.79 16.59 -7.46
CA GLU A 252 4.59 17.78 -7.78
C GLU A 252 4.59 18.79 -6.62
N ALA A 253 3.42 19.06 -6.02
CA ALA A 253 3.33 19.94 -4.86
C ALA A 253 4.11 19.41 -3.66
N MET A 254 4.03 18.10 -3.39
CA MET A 254 4.82 17.46 -2.33
C MET A 254 6.32 17.48 -2.62
N ALA A 255 6.74 17.38 -3.88
CA ALA A 255 8.15 17.45 -4.27
C ALA A 255 8.79 18.83 -4.02
N GLN A 256 7.99 19.90 -3.91
CA GLN A 256 8.46 21.24 -3.53
C GLN A 256 8.71 21.39 -2.02
N VAL A 257 8.26 20.42 -1.21
CA VAL A 257 8.42 20.44 0.25
C VAL A 257 9.42 19.35 0.63
N PRO A 258 10.65 19.68 1.07
CA PRO A 258 11.68 18.68 1.38
C PRO A 258 11.25 17.61 2.38
N ALA A 259 10.37 17.96 3.33
CA ALA A 259 9.82 17.01 4.29
C ALA A 259 8.88 15.96 3.66
N LEU A 260 8.29 16.23 2.51
CA LEU A 260 7.33 15.36 1.84
C LEU A 260 7.92 14.62 0.64
N GLU A 261 9.17 14.91 0.27
CA GLU A 261 9.86 14.26 -0.84
C GLU A 261 9.83 12.73 -0.72
N VAL A 262 9.88 12.20 0.51
CA VAL A 262 9.84 10.75 0.77
C VAL A 262 8.56 10.05 0.28
N LEU A 263 7.52 10.81 -0.07
CA LEU A 263 6.22 10.33 -0.56
C LEU A 263 6.06 10.44 -2.07
N THR A 264 7.08 10.93 -2.78
CA THR A 264 7.02 11.24 -4.20
C THR A 264 7.62 10.13 -5.07
N LEU A 265 7.23 10.08 -6.34
CA LEU A 265 7.84 9.17 -7.32
C LEU A 265 9.33 9.46 -7.57
N ARG A 266 9.80 10.69 -7.31
CA ARG A 266 11.24 10.98 -7.29
C ARG A 266 11.96 10.10 -6.27
N LYS A 267 11.37 9.94 -5.07
CA LYS A 267 11.94 9.07 -4.04
C LYS A 267 11.95 7.60 -4.43
N LEU A 268 10.96 7.12 -5.20
CA LEU A 268 10.96 5.76 -5.76
C LEU A 268 12.25 5.51 -6.54
N PHE A 269 12.55 6.34 -7.53
CA PHE A 269 13.73 6.11 -8.38
C PHE A 269 15.05 6.24 -7.61
N HIS A 270 15.17 7.19 -6.69
CA HIS A 270 16.33 7.24 -5.80
C HIS A 270 16.46 5.99 -4.92
N THR A 271 15.34 5.46 -4.41
CA THR A 271 15.33 4.22 -3.62
C THR A 271 15.81 3.03 -4.45
N VAL A 272 15.33 2.89 -5.68
CA VAL A 272 15.77 1.84 -6.61
C VAL A 272 17.26 1.98 -6.93
N LEU A 273 17.73 3.17 -7.30
CA LEU A 273 19.14 3.43 -7.59
C LEU A 273 20.04 3.14 -6.40
N ASN A 274 19.68 3.63 -5.22
CA ASN A 274 20.43 3.37 -4.00
C ASN A 274 20.48 1.87 -3.69
N TYR A 275 19.38 1.14 -3.86
CA TYR A 275 19.39 -0.31 -3.71
C TYR A 275 20.38 -0.96 -4.69
N CYS A 276 20.34 -0.57 -5.96
CA CYS A 276 21.22 -1.11 -6.97
C CYS A 276 22.70 -0.86 -6.66
N LEU A 277 23.03 0.35 -6.19
CA LEU A 277 24.39 0.71 -5.77
C LEU A 277 24.83 -0.05 -4.52
N ARG A 278 23.95 -0.20 -3.49
CA ARG A 278 24.23 -1.01 -2.29
C ARG A 278 24.54 -2.45 -2.69
N PHE A 279 23.69 -3.04 -3.51
CA PHE A 279 23.83 -4.42 -3.97
C PHE A 279 25.13 -4.65 -4.77
N PHE A 280 25.42 -3.74 -5.71
CA PHE A 280 26.66 -3.79 -6.49
C PHE A 280 27.92 -3.68 -5.60
N ALA A 281 27.91 -2.77 -4.62
CA ALA A 281 29.01 -2.61 -3.68
C ALA A 281 29.24 -3.90 -2.86
N THR A 282 28.17 -4.52 -2.36
CA THR A 282 28.24 -5.77 -1.60
C THR A 282 28.77 -6.94 -2.46
N ILE A 283 28.29 -7.09 -3.70
CA ILE A 283 28.82 -8.11 -4.63
C ILE A 283 30.31 -7.88 -4.90
N SER A 284 30.69 -6.63 -5.19
CA SER A 284 32.07 -6.29 -5.54
C SER A 284 33.03 -6.55 -4.38
N GLU A 285 32.60 -6.25 -3.15
CA GLU A 285 33.36 -6.54 -1.94
C GLU A 285 33.53 -8.05 -1.73
N MET A 286 32.46 -8.84 -1.89
CA MET A 286 32.54 -10.29 -1.78
C MET A 286 33.42 -10.91 -2.85
N GLN A 287 33.32 -10.47 -4.10
CA GLN A 287 34.20 -10.93 -5.19
C GLN A 287 35.67 -10.59 -4.89
N ARG A 288 35.94 -9.40 -4.35
CA ARG A 288 37.29 -9.00 -3.93
C ARG A 288 37.81 -9.88 -2.79
N GLN A 289 36.98 -10.17 -1.77
CA GLN A 289 37.35 -11.06 -0.68
C GLN A 289 37.63 -12.49 -1.18
N GLN A 290 36.81 -12.99 -2.11
CA GLN A 290 37.00 -14.30 -2.72
C GLN A 290 38.30 -14.37 -3.56
N GLN A 291 38.62 -13.33 -4.33
CA GLN A 291 39.88 -13.25 -5.08
C GLN A 291 41.10 -13.20 -4.15
N LEU A 292 41.02 -12.48 -3.03
CA LEU A 292 42.09 -12.43 -2.03
C LEU A 292 42.28 -13.78 -1.32
N GLN A 293 41.20 -14.54 -1.06
CA GLN A 293 41.30 -15.89 -0.49
C GLN A 293 41.89 -16.90 -1.48
N MET A 294 41.57 -16.78 -2.78
CA MET A 294 42.14 -17.62 -3.84
C MET A 294 43.65 -17.37 -4.06
N GLN A 295 44.14 -16.15 -3.81
CA GLN A 295 45.58 -15.84 -3.84
C GLN A 295 46.31 -16.21 -2.54
N GLY A 296 45.59 -16.38 -1.42
CA GLY A 296 46.15 -16.64 -0.08
C GLY A 296 46.50 -18.10 0.23
N GLY A 297 46.36 -19.04 -0.70
CA GLY A 297 46.91 -20.40 -0.57
C GLY A 297 46.33 -21.28 0.55
N MET A 298 45.18 -20.96 1.12
CA MET A 298 44.44 -21.82 2.05
C MET A 298 43.11 -22.19 1.41
N GLY A 299 43.02 -23.41 0.89
CA GLY A 299 41.82 -24.02 0.34
C GLY A 299 40.77 -24.29 1.43
N GLY A 300 40.16 -23.22 1.94
CA GLY A 300 38.93 -23.29 2.72
C GLY A 300 37.77 -23.60 1.80
N ALA A 301 37.09 -24.72 2.07
CA ALA A 301 35.90 -25.15 1.35
C ALA A 301 34.89 -24.00 1.21
N LEU A 302 34.38 -23.80 0.00
CA LEU A 302 33.28 -22.90 -0.34
C LEU A 302 32.08 -23.18 0.57
N GLN A 303 31.96 -22.48 1.70
CA GLN A 303 30.64 -22.07 2.17
C GLN A 303 30.20 -21.02 1.17
N GLY A 304 29.53 -21.48 0.10
CA GLY A 304 28.87 -20.59 -0.84
C GLY A 304 28.06 -19.58 -0.03
N GLY A 305 28.37 -18.29 -0.19
CA GLY A 305 27.59 -17.21 0.40
C GLY A 305 26.14 -17.49 0.05
N SER A 306 25.38 -17.95 1.04
CA SER A 306 24.06 -18.48 0.79
C SER A 306 23.20 -17.36 0.20
N LEU A 307 22.30 -17.69 -0.72
CA LEU A 307 21.30 -16.76 -1.25
C LEU A 307 20.62 -15.95 -0.13
N SER A 308 20.53 -16.51 1.08
CA SER A 308 20.04 -15.83 2.28
C SER A 308 20.81 -14.57 2.70
N GLN A 309 22.12 -14.46 2.40
CA GLN A 309 22.90 -13.24 2.63
C GLN A 309 22.51 -12.12 1.66
N TYR A 310 22.06 -12.47 0.46
CA TYR A 310 21.57 -11.52 -0.54
C TYR A 310 20.11 -11.12 -0.28
N GLU A 311 19.26 -12.06 0.14
CA GLU A 311 17.87 -11.81 0.51
C GLU A 311 17.76 -10.86 1.72
N ALA A 312 18.74 -10.88 2.63
CA ALA A 312 18.81 -9.98 3.79
C ALA A 312 19.12 -8.51 3.43
N LEU A 313 19.44 -8.19 2.17
CA LEU A 313 19.88 -6.85 1.75
C LEU A 313 18.69 -5.88 1.56
N MET A 314 17.49 -6.41 1.29
CA MET A 314 16.24 -5.65 1.26
C MET A 314 15.41 -5.99 2.50
N ASN A 315 15.20 -5.00 3.37
CA ASN A 315 14.28 -5.17 4.49
C ASN A 315 12.83 -5.35 3.96
N PRO A 316 12.01 -6.26 4.53
CA PRO A 316 10.59 -6.38 4.17
C PRO A 316 9.81 -5.07 4.06
N HIS A 317 10.07 -4.11 4.95
CA HIS A 317 9.41 -2.80 4.89
C HIS A 317 9.88 -1.94 3.71
N GLU A 318 11.14 -2.05 3.30
CA GLU A 318 11.64 -1.41 2.08
C GLU A 318 10.93 -2.00 0.85
N ALA A 319 10.74 -3.33 0.82
CA ALA A 319 10.01 -4.02 -0.24
C ALA A 319 8.54 -3.57 -0.32
N ASP A 320 7.82 -3.49 0.80
CA ASP A 320 6.43 -3.04 0.84
C ASP A 320 6.26 -1.59 0.33
N ILE A 321 7.15 -0.70 0.75
CA ILE A 321 7.17 0.70 0.28
C ILE A 321 7.44 0.73 -1.23
N LEU A 322 8.39 -0.06 -1.70
CA LEU A 322 8.74 -0.14 -3.11
C LEU A 322 7.58 -0.66 -3.96
N VAL A 323 6.93 -1.74 -3.53
CA VAL A 323 5.73 -2.28 -4.20
C VAL A 323 4.62 -1.23 -4.25
N ALA A 324 4.38 -0.49 -3.16
CA ALA A 324 3.35 0.55 -3.14
C ALA A 324 3.65 1.69 -4.14
N PHE A 325 4.91 2.13 -4.23
CA PHE A 325 5.34 3.09 -5.23
C PHE A 325 5.24 2.58 -6.65
N LEU A 326 5.64 1.33 -6.91
CA LEU A 326 5.53 0.71 -8.23
C LEU A 326 4.07 0.59 -8.67
N LYS A 327 3.15 0.23 -7.76
CA LYS A 327 1.70 0.23 -8.03
C LYS A 327 1.18 1.62 -8.38
N LEU A 328 1.62 2.65 -7.67
CA LEU A 328 1.28 4.05 -7.99
C LEU A 328 1.80 4.46 -9.37
N LEU A 329 3.08 4.17 -9.67
CA LEU A 329 3.68 4.45 -10.96
C LEU A 329 2.92 3.75 -12.09
N LYS A 330 2.61 2.45 -11.93
CA LYS A 330 1.79 1.68 -12.87
C LYS A 330 0.46 2.38 -13.16
N ARG A 331 -0.29 2.80 -12.13
CA ARG A 331 -1.59 3.46 -12.30
C ARG A 331 -1.48 4.78 -13.07
N ILE A 332 -0.45 5.57 -12.77
CA ILE A 332 -0.17 6.81 -13.50
C ILE A 332 0.18 6.54 -14.97
N LEU A 333 0.99 5.52 -15.25
CA LEU A 333 1.33 5.14 -16.62
C LEU A 333 0.08 4.63 -17.39
N GLN A 334 -0.79 3.86 -16.72
CA GLN A 334 -1.97 3.26 -17.35
C GLN A 334 -3.12 4.24 -17.60
N HIS A 335 -3.35 5.17 -16.67
CA HIS A 335 -4.51 6.05 -16.72
C HIS A 335 -4.16 7.51 -16.98
N GLY A 336 -2.90 7.92 -16.82
CA GLY A 336 -2.46 9.29 -17.05
C GLY A 336 -2.59 9.69 -18.53
N ARG A 337 -2.75 11.00 -18.75
CA ARG A 337 -2.77 11.55 -20.11
C ARG A 337 -1.40 11.37 -20.77
N PRO A 338 -1.32 10.97 -22.06
CA PRO A 338 -0.04 10.73 -22.72
C PRO A 338 0.96 11.88 -22.61
N GLY A 339 0.49 13.12 -22.74
CA GLY A 339 1.34 14.32 -22.59
C GLY A 339 1.89 14.49 -21.18
N GLU A 340 1.08 14.26 -20.15
CA GLU A 340 1.49 14.37 -18.74
C GLU A 340 2.45 13.24 -18.35
N VAL A 341 2.17 12.01 -18.82
CA VAL A 341 3.05 10.86 -18.61
C VAL A 341 4.40 11.07 -19.27
N SER A 342 4.42 11.53 -20.53
CA SER A 342 5.68 11.83 -21.23
C SER A 342 6.45 12.94 -20.53
N SER A 343 5.80 14.03 -20.11
CA SER A 343 6.47 15.12 -19.41
C SER A 343 7.03 14.67 -18.06
N PHE A 344 6.26 13.88 -17.31
CA PHE A 344 6.69 13.29 -16.04
C PHE A 344 7.91 12.39 -16.23
N TRP A 345 7.88 11.52 -17.24
CA TRP A 345 8.96 10.59 -17.53
C TRP A 345 10.25 11.31 -17.95
N SER A 346 10.14 12.28 -18.86
CA SER A 346 11.27 13.11 -19.30
C SER A 346 11.85 13.95 -18.17
N ALA A 347 11.00 14.57 -17.34
CA ALA A 347 11.45 15.36 -16.18
C ALA A 347 12.18 14.48 -15.16
N SER A 348 11.63 13.31 -14.84
CA SER A 348 12.27 12.34 -13.92
C SER A 348 13.60 11.85 -14.47
N SER A 349 13.69 11.60 -15.78
CA SER A 349 14.94 11.18 -16.42
C SER A 349 16.00 12.28 -16.41
N ALA A 350 15.62 13.55 -16.57
CA ALA A 350 16.54 14.68 -16.54
C ALA A 350 17.08 14.93 -15.12
N ASP A 351 16.20 14.86 -14.11
CA ASP A 351 16.54 15.05 -12.70
C ASP A 351 17.56 14.01 -12.21
N LEU A 352 17.39 12.75 -12.64
CA LEU A 352 18.25 11.64 -12.26
C LEU A 352 19.44 11.41 -13.19
N ALA A 353 19.55 12.14 -14.29
CA ALA A 353 20.61 11.98 -15.28
C ALA A 353 22.04 11.94 -14.68
N PRO A 354 22.39 12.79 -13.67
CA PRO A 354 23.70 12.72 -13.04
C PRO A 354 23.97 11.41 -12.30
N SER A 355 22.94 10.79 -11.73
CA SER A 355 23.04 9.50 -11.01
C SER A 355 22.96 8.29 -11.94
N LEU A 356 22.37 8.47 -13.12
CA LEU A 356 22.19 7.41 -14.11
C LEU A 356 23.42 7.19 -14.99
N ASN A 357 24.46 8.03 -14.94
CA ASN A 357 25.68 7.89 -15.76
C ASN A 357 25.40 7.69 -17.27
N GLY A 358 24.35 8.34 -17.79
CA GLY A 358 23.94 8.22 -19.19
C GLY A 358 23.02 7.04 -19.51
N PHE A 359 22.66 6.20 -18.53
CA PHE A 359 21.64 5.17 -18.69
C PHE A 359 20.23 5.75 -18.68
N PRO A 360 19.26 5.13 -19.40
CA PRO A 360 17.88 5.57 -19.36
C PRO A 360 17.20 5.24 -18.02
N LEU A 361 16.13 5.97 -17.69
CA LEU A 361 15.40 5.84 -16.41
C LEU A 361 14.83 4.43 -16.14
N HIS A 362 14.56 3.63 -17.18
CA HIS A 362 14.09 2.25 -17.03
C HIS A 362 15.20 1.26 -16.66
N GLU A 363 16.48 1.60 -16.86
CA GLU A 363 17.60 0.67 -16.63
C GLU A 363 17.72 0.24 -15.16
N PRO A 364 17.63 1.14 -14.15
CA PRO A 364 17.61 0.71 -12.74
C PRO A 364 16.44 -0.22 -12.39
N LEU A 365 15.30 -0.10 -13.09
CA LEU A 365 14.16 -1.00 -12.89
C LEU A 365 14.48 -2.42 -13.39
N PHE A 366 15.14 -2.54 -14.55
CA PHE A 366 15.63 -3.83 -15.07
C PHE A 366 16.74 -4.43 -14.19
N GLN A 367 17.68 -3.61 -13.72
CA GLN A 367 18.73 -4.08 -12.81
C GLN A 367 18.14 -4.64 -11.52
N LEU A 368 17.13 -3.96 -10.96
CA LEU A 368 16.45 -4.41 -9.76
C LEU A 368 15.72 -5.75 -9.97
N MET A 369 15.07 -5.94 -11.13
CA MET A 369 14.43 -7.20 -11.49
C MET A 369 15.42 -8.37 -11.53
N CYS A 370 16.64 -8.08 -11.98
CA CYS A 370 17.75 -9.03 -12.05
C CYS A 370 18.37 -9.37 -10.68
N TYR A 371 18.08 -8.60 -9.63
CA TYR A 371 18.59 -8.84 -8.29
C TYR A 371 17.72 -9.82 -7.50
N PRO A 372 18.28 -10.50 -6.48
CA PRO A 372 17.54 -11.37 -5.56
C PRO A 372 16.67 -10.52 -4.63
N VAL A 373 15.59 -9.98 -5.18
CA VAL A 373 14.53 -9.27 -4.47
C VAL A 373 13.31 -10.17 -4.33
N GLN A 374 12.44 -9.82 -3.38
CA GLN A 374 11.20 -10.55 -3.12
C GLN A 374 10.30 -10.60 -4.38
N ASN A 375 9.57 -11.71 -4.58
CA ASN A 375 8.76 -11.95 -5.77
C ASN A 375 7.64 -10.90 -5.98
N ASN A 376 7.12 -10.32 -4.91
CA ASN A 376 6.16 -9.22 -4.97
C ASN A 376 6.74 -7.95 -5.62
N VAL A 377 8.03 -7.65 -5.39
CA VAL A 377 8.75 -6.54 -6.03
C VAL A 377 8.93 -6.83 -7.52
N LYS A 378 9.36 -8.05 -7.87
CA LYS A 378 9.53 -8.47 -9.28
C LYS A 378 8.21 -8.39 -10.05
N ALA A 379 7.13 -8.95 -9.50
CA ALA A 379 5.81 -8.84 -10.09
C ALA A 379 5.37 -7.38 -10.31
N ALA A 380 5.62 -6.50 -9.33
CA ALA A 380 5.30 -5.08 -9.46
C ALA A 380 6.15 -4.37 -10.54
N LEU A 381 7.42 -4.77 -10.70
CA LEU A 381 8.30 -4.26 -11.76
C LEU A 381 7.81 -4.69 -13.15
N ASP A 382 7.43 -5.95 -13.32
CA ASP A 382 6.88 -6.47 -14.58
C ASP A 382 5.63 -5.69 -15.00
N GLU A 383 4.72 -5.44 -14.06
CA GLU A 383 3.52 -4.65 -14.33
C GLU A 383 3.82 -3.20 -14.69
N VAL A 384 4.82 -2.58 -14.06
CA VAL A 384 5.26 -1.21 -14.40
C VAL A 384 5.89 -1.16 -15.78
N LEU A 385 6.75 -2.11 -16.14
CA LEU A 385 7.37 -2.15 -17.46
C LEU A 385 6.34 -2.40 -18.56
N GLY A 386 5.32 -3.22 -18.30
CA GLY A 386 4.22 -3.43 -19.23
C GLY A 386 3.38 -2.16 -19.41
N ALA A 387 3.08 -1.46 -18.31
CA ALA A 387 2.40 -0.17 -18.36
C ALA A 387 3.24 0.89 -19.10
N LEU A 388 4.57 0.88 -18.92
CA LEU A 388 5.49 1.79 -19.59
C LEU A 388 5.52 1.54 -21.10
N ALA A 389 5.57 0.28 -21.53
CA ALA A 389 5.53 -0.09 -22.94
C ALA A 389 4.23 0.40 -23.61
N ALA A 390 3.09 0.23 -22.94
CA ALA A 390 1.80 0.71 -23.43
C ALA A 390 1.70 2.25 -23.45
N ALA A 391 2.26 2.93 -22.45
CA ALA A 391 2.19 4.40 -22.34
C ALA A 391 3.17 5.13 -23.26
N LEU A 392 4.34 4.51 -23.55
CA LEU A 392 5.38 5.05 -24.43
C LEU A 392 5.78 4.02 -25.49
N PRO A 393 4.93 3.77 -26.52
CA PRO A 393 5.14 2.70 -27.50
C PRO A 393 6.47 2.78 -28.26
N GLU A 394 6.99 3.99 -28.48
CA GLU A 394 8.30 4.20 -29.12
C GLU A 394 9.47 3.55 -28.35
N GLY A 395 9.32 3.39 -27.03
CA GLY A 395 10.30 2.75 -26.18
C GLY A 395 10.16 1.23 -26.10
N ALA A 396 9.02 0.65 -26.50
CA ALA A 396 8.72 -0.76 -26.33
C ALA A 396 9.73 -1.72 -27.00
N PRO A 397 10.24 -1.46 -28.23
CA PRO A 397 11.26 -2.32 -28.84
C PRO A 397 12.56 -2.38 -28.02
N ARG A 398 12.96 -1.26 -27.41
CA ARG A 398 14.15 -1.19 -26.54
C ARG A 398 13.93 -1.94 -25.22
N LEU A 399 12.73 -1.84 -24.65
CA LEU A 399 12.36 -2.60 -23.46
C LEU A 399 12.37 -4.11 -23.74
N LEU A 400 11.84 -4.53 -24.89
CA LEU A 400 11.87 -5.94 -25.32
C LEU A 400 13.31 -6.43 -25.55
N GLU A 401 14.14 -5.67 -26.26
CA GLU A 401 15.55 -6.02 -26.45
C GLU A 401 16.27 -6.17 -25.11
N ARG A 402 16.01 -5.25 -24.16
CA ARG A 402 16.63 -5.31 -22.84
C ARG A 402 16.16 -6.51 -22.04
N LEU A 403 14.87 -6.82 -22.06
CA LEU A 403 14.31 -8.03 -21.45
C LEU A 403 14.95 -9.29 -22.05
N LEU A 404 15.12 -9.36 -23.37
CA LEU A 404 15.81 -10.48 -24.02
C LEU A 404 17.28 -10.59 -23.59
N GLN A 405 17.98 -9.47 -23.41
CA GLN A 405 19.35 -9.47 -22.89
C GLN A 405 19.45 -9.97 -21.44
N CYS A 406 18.43 -9.70 -20.63
CA CYS A 406 18.36 -10.20 -19.24
C CYS A 406 18.05 -11.71 -19.16
N THR A 407 17.49 -12.31 -20.22
CA THR A 407 16.94 -13.68 -20.23
C THR A 407 17.75 -14.68 -21.06
N VAL A 408 18.44 -14.23 -22.12
CA VAL A 408 19.22 -15.11 -22.99
C VAL A 408 20.53 -15.54 -22.32
N VAL A 409 20.68 -16.84 -22.08
CA VAL A 409 21.94 -17.51 -21.68
C VAL A 409 22.95 -17.40 -22.84
N ARG A 410 23.63 -16.26 -22.98
CA ARG A 410 24.83 -16.23 -23.84
C ARG A 410 25.96 -16.96 -23.12
N PRO A 411 26.69 -17.88 -23.81
CA PRO A 411 27.94 -18.43 -23.31
C PRO A 411 28.87 -17.27 -22.92
N GLN A 412 29.66 -17.45 -21.87
CA GLN A 412 30.57 -16.43 -21.33
C GLN A 412 31.53 -15.91 -22.41
N GLY A 413 31.12 -14.87 -23.14
CA GLY A 413 31.95 -14.05 -24.01
C GLY A 413 32.17 -12.72 -23.30
N ALA A 414 33.42 -12.46 -22.94
CA ALA A 414 33.84 -11.37 -22.08
C ALA A 414 33.47 -9.98 -22.64
N VAL A 415 32.38 -9.37 -22.16
CA VAL A 415 32.22 -7.92 -21.99
C VAL A 415 31.23 -7.67 -20.83
N LEU A 416 31.71 -6.96 -19.80
CA LEU A 416 31.08 -6.59 -18.52
C LEU A 416 30.80 -7.75 -17.53
N PRO A 417 31.53 -7.84 -16.40
CA PRO A 417 30.98 -8.51 -15.23
C PRO A 417 29.81 -7.65 -14.69
N THR A 418 28.99 -8.18 -13.77
CA THR A 418 28.20 -7.41 -12.77
C THR A 418 26.70 -7.08 -13.00
N VAL A 419 25.91 -7.90 -13.67
CA VAL A 419 24.45 -7.97 -13.38
C VAL A 419 24.08 -9.44 -13.22
N PRO A 420 23.46 -9.88 -12.10
CA PRO A 420 22.91 -11.23 -12.02
C PRO A 420 21.88 -11.40 -13.14
N ARG A 421 21.80 -12.56 -13.76
CA ARG A 421 20.91 -12.79 -14.90
C ARG A 421 19.56 -13.31 -14.38
N LEU A 422 18.46 -12.98 -15.07
CA LEU A 422 17.17 -13.60 -14.79
C LEU A 422 17.20 -15.03 -15.32
N ASP A 423 17.37 -16.01 -14.43
CA ASP A 423 17.20 -17.40 -14.80
C ASP A 423 15.71 -17.75 -14.84
N ILE A 424 15.05 -17.35 -15.94
CA ILE A 424 13.63 -17.67 -16.18
C ILE A 424 13.42 -19.18 -16.17
N VAL A 425 14.41 -19.99 -16.56
CA VAL A 425 14.29 -21.46 -16.55
C VAL A 425 14.29 -21.98 -15.12
N GLN A 426 15.16 -21.48 -14.25
CA GLN A 426 15.10 -21.79 -12.81
C GLN A 426 13.77 -21.30 -12.20
N GLN A 427 13.32 -20.09 -12.52
CA GLN A 427 12.05 -19.57 -12.02
C GLN A 427 10.85 -20.43 -12.50
N LEU A 428 10.82 -20.83 -13.76
CA LEU A 428 9.79 -21.74 -14.30
C LEU A 428 9.87 -23.14 -13.68
N ASN A 429 11.08 -23.67 -13.47
CA ASN A 429 11.28 -24.99 -12.84
C ASN A 429 10.88 -24.99 -11.35
N GLU A 430 11.13 -23.90 -10.61
CA GLU A 430 10.68 -23.73 -9.23
C GLU A 430 9.15 -23.62 -9.13
N VAL A 431 8.50 -23.02 -10.14
CA VAL A 431 7.04 -22.92 -10.29
C VAL A 431 6.41 -24.28 -10.60
N GLU A 432 6.94 -25.01 -11.58
CA GLU A 432 6.45 -26.35 -11.94
C GLU A 432 6.59 -27.34 -10.79
N ALA A 433 7.63 -27.19 -9.96
CA ALA A 433 7.86 -28.04 -8.80
C ALA A 433 6.86 -27.83 -7.64
N ARG A 434 6.16 -26.67 -7.55
CA ARG A 434 5.39 -26.29 -6.34
C ARG A 434 3.88 -26.06 -6.55
N ARG A 435 3.38 -25.96 -7.79
CA ARG A 435 1.92 -25.88 -8.11
C ARG A 435 1.12 -24.78 -7.39
N GLU A 436 1.74 -23.64 -7.05
CA GLU A 436 1.06 -22.46 -6.48
C GLU A 436 1.05 -21.29 -7.48
N GLU A 437 0.05 -20.40 -7.38
CA GLU A 437 -0.08 -19.22 -8.25
C GLU A 437 1.08 -18.23 -8.01
N TYR A 438 1.98 -18.09 -8.99
CA TYR A 438 3.04 -17.08 -8.93
C TYR A 438 2.56 -15.75 -9.52
N PRO A 439 2.38 -14.69 -8.70
CA PRO A 439 1.99 -13.36 -9.20
C PRO A 439 3.03 -12.77 -10.17
N GLU A 440 4.30 -13.17 -10.05
CA GLU A 440 5.38 -12.81 -10.99
C GLU A 440 5.15 -13.42 -12.37
N THR A 441 4.79 -14.70 -12.47
CA THR A 441 4.54 -15.36 -13.77
C THR A 441 3.38 -14.71 -14.53
N LEU A 442 2.29 -14.39 -13.83
CA LEU A 442 1.15 -13.68 -14.45
C LEU A 442 1.53 -12.26 -14.88
N ALA A 443 2.35 -11.56 -14.09
CA ALA A 443 2.83 -10.22 -14.43
C ALA A 443 3.77 -10.24 -15.64
N LEU A 444 4.67 -11.22 -15.71
CA LEU A 444 5.56 -11.45 -16.85
C LEU A 444 4.78 -11.75 -18.13
N ILE A 445 3.74 -12.59 -18.07
CA ILE A 445 2.87 -12.85 -19.24
C ILE A 445 2.20 -11.55 -19.71
N ARG A 446 1.71 -10.71 -18.79
CA ARG A 446 1.11 -9.41 -19.12
C ARG A 446 2.14 -8.45 -19.74
N LEU A 447 3.38 -8.44 -19.23
CA LEU A 447 4.49 -7.68 -19.81
C LEU A 447 4.76 -8.12 -21.25
N LEU A 448 4.88 -9.43 -21.49
CA LEU A 448 5.10 -9.96 -22.85
C LEU A 448 3.96 -9.57 -23.80
N ASN A 449 2.70 -9.66 -23.35
CA ASN A 449 1.56 -9.22 -24.16
C ASN A 449 1.62 -7.72 -24.48
N ALA A 450 2.03 -6.88 -23.53
CA ALA A 450 2.15 -5.43 -23.73
C ALA A 450 3.34 -5.03 -24.61
N LEU A 451 4.39 -5.87 -24.71
CA LEU A 451 5.54 -5.63 -25.58
C LEU A 451 5.32 -6.11 -27.01
N LEU A 452 4.41 -7.07 -27.22
CA LEU A 452 4.13 -7.68 -28.52
C LEU A 452 2.88 -7.12 -29.22
N GLY A 453 1.94 -6.53 -28.45
CA GLY A 453 0.79 -5.80 -28.96
C GLY A 453 1.13 -4.36 -29.27
#